data_AF-A0A969QRB7-F1
#
_entry.id   AF-A0A969QRB7-F1
#
_cell.length_a   1.000
_cell.length_b   1.000
_cell.length_c   1.000
_cell.angle_alpha   90.00
_cell.angle_beta   90.00
_cell.angle_gamma   90.00
#
_symmetry.space_group_name_H-M   'P 1'
#
loop_
_entity.id
_entity.type
_entity.pdbx_description
1 polymer ?
#
loop_
_entity_poly.entity_id
_entity_poly.type
_entity_poly.pdbx_seq_one_letter_code
_entity_poly.pdbx_strand_id
1 'polypeptide(L)'
;MVVQTSPEIIYPDSDGNPMSDNTKQFRWIVTIKENLDLLFADNPDVFVAGDLLWYPVEGSNTIRSAPDAMVVFGRPKGDRGSYQQWRENDIPPQVVFEILSPGNRMGEMNKKLK
;
A
#
# COMPACT_ATOMS: atom_id res chain seq x y z
N MET A 1 -38.98 12.39 -5.19
CA MET A 1 -37.78 11.61 -5.57
C MET A 1 -37.13 11.15 -4.29
N VAL A 2 -37.04 9.84 -4.04
CA VAL A 2 -36.34 9.32 -2.86
C VAL A 2 -34.86 9.26 -3.23
N VAL A 3 -34.05 10.12 -2.62
CA VAL A 3 -32.60 10.03 -2.75
C VAL A 3 -32.19 8.79 -1.97
N GLN A 4 -31.87 7.73 -2.69
CA GLN A 4 -31.38 6.49 -2.12
C GLN A 4 -29.92 6.75 -1.72
N THR A 5 -29.68 7.11 -0.46
CA THR A 5 -28.33 7.22 0.08
C THR A 5 -27.79 5.80 0.26
N SER A 6 -26.92 5.36 -0.64
CA SER A 6 -26.12 4.16 -0.43
C SER A 6 -25.39 4.29 0.91
N PRO A 7 -25.34 3.24 1.73
CA PRO A 7 -24.60 3.28 2.98
C PRO A 7 -23.13 3.67 2.70
N GLU A 8 -22.58 4.52 3.54
CA GLU A 8 -21.19 4.98 3.44
C GLU A 8 -20.25 3.75 3.50
N ILE A 9 -19.41 3.60 2.48
CA ILE A 9 -18.46 2.50 2.42
C ILE A 9 -17.27 2.86 3.30
N ILE A 10 -17.00 2.01 4.29
CA ILE A 10 -15.83 2.11 5.16
C ILE A 10 -14.64 1.46 4.46
N TYR A 11 -13.52 2.16 4.44
CA TYR A 11 -12.23 1.66 3.98
C TYR A 11 -11.33 1.46 5.21
N PRO A 12 -11.15 0.22 5.70
CA PRO A 12 -10.32 -0.06 6.85
C PRO A 12 -8.84 0.27 6.60
N ASP A 13 -8.12 0.60 7.67
CA ASP A 13 -6.67 0.82 7.62
C ASP A 13 -5.87 -0.48 7.82
N SER A 14 -6.55 -1.59 8.14
CA SER A 14 -5.95 -2.92 8.30
C SER A 14 -6.84 -4.01 7.71
N ASP A 15 -6.22 -5.06 7.18
CA ASP A 15 -6.89 -6.28 6.72
C ASP A 15 -6.88 -7.41 7.76
N GLY A 16 -6.30 -7.16 8.94
CA GLY A 16 -6.15 -8.13 10.03
C GLY A 16 -4.98 -9.11 9.88
N ASN A 17 -4.19 -9.00 8.80
CA ASN A 17 -3.00 -9.82 8.60
C ASN A 17 -1.78 -9.20 9.31
N PRO A 18 -0.75 -10.01 9.65
CA PRO A 18 0.52 -9.47 10.12
C PRO A 18 1.28 -8.82 8.96
N MET A 19 2.06 -7.78 9.26
CA MET A 19 2.98 -7.13 8.31
C MET A 19 4.02 -8.08 7.70
N SER A 20 4.37 -9.17 8.40
CA SER A 20 5.39 -10.10 7.93
C SER A 20 5.25 -11.47 8.61
N ASP A 21 5.73 -12.52 7.93
CA ASP A 21 5.70 -13.89 8.45
C ASP A 21 6.82 -14.18 9.45
N ASN A 22 7.95 -13.47 9.36
CA ASN A 22 9.12 -13.72 10.19
C ASN A 22 10.07 -12.51 10.23
N THR A 23 10.99 -12.56 11.20
CA THR A 23 11.95 -11.47 11.46
C THR A 23 12.91 -11.17 10.30
N LYS A 24 13.19 -12.15 9.42
CA LYS A 24 14.04 -11.92 8.25
C LYS A 24 13.29 -11.15 7.17
N GLN A 25 12.05 -11.51 6.90
CA GLN A 25 11.20 -10.76 5.96
C GLN A 25 10.99 -9.33 6.47
N PHE A 26 10.56 -9.17 7.73
CA PHE A 26 10.39 -7.85 8.36
C PHE A 26 11.63 -6.97 8.21
N ARG A 27 12.82 -7.52 8.50
CA ARG A 27 14.08 -6.78 8.37
C ARG A 27 14.30 -6.25 6.95
N TRP A 28 13.99 -7.05 5.93
CA TRP A 28 14.14 -6.64 4.53
C TRP A 28 13.10 -5.60 4.13
N ILE A 29 11.85 -5.76 4.55
CA ILE A 29 10.77 -4.76 4.36
C ILE A 29 11.23 -3.39 4.90
N VAL A 30 11.64 -3.35 6.17
CA VAL A 30 12.13 -2.13 6.83
C VAL A 30 13.37 -1.59 6.12
N THR A 31 14.34 -2.44 5.78
CA THR A 31 15.56 -2.01 5.10
C THR A 31 15.23 -1.31 3.78
N ILE A 32 14.35 -1.88 2.97
CA ILE A 32 13.98 -1.29 1.67
C ILE A 32 13.19 0.00 1.86
N LYS A 33 12.14 -0.02 2.68
CA LYS A 33 11.28 1.14 2.94
C LYS A 33 12.11 2.32 3.47
N GLU A 34 12.91 2.12 4.51
CA GLU A 34 13.69 3.20 5.13
C GLU A 34 14.79 3.74 4.19
N ASN A 35 15.42 2.89 3.38
CA ASN A 35 16.40 3.37 2.40
C ASN A 35 15.72 4.14 1.25
N LEU A 36 14.49 3.80 0.86
CA LEU A 36 13.71 4.58 -0.10
C LEU A 36 13.30 5.94 0.48
N ASP A 37 12.89 5.99 1.74
CA ASP A 37 12.63 7.25 2.45
C ASP A 37 13.87 8.15 2.49
N LEU A 38 15.03 7.58 2.79
CA LEU A 38 16.31 8.29 2.78
C LEU A 38 16.70 8.76 1.37
N LEU A 39 16.53 7.91 0.36
CA LEU A 39 16.83 8.24 -1.04
C LEU A 39 16.01 9.44 -1.52
N PHE A 40 14.76 9.56 -1.07
CA PHE A 40 13.85 10.65 -1.43
C PHE A 40 13.63 11.66 -0.30
N ALA A 41 14.57 11.76 0.66
CA ALA A 41 14.41 12.64 1.82
C ALA A 41 14.20 14.10 1.42
N ASP A 42 14.98 14.59 0.44
CA ASP A 42 14.94 15.98 -0.03
C ASP A 42 13.84 16.24 -1.09
N ASN A 43 13.06 15.22 -1.46
CA ASN A 43 11.94 15.37 -2.38
C ASN A 43 10.61 15.30 -1.61
N PRO A 44 9.96 16.44 -1.33
CA PRO A 44 8.70 16.47 -0.60
C PRO A 44 7.54 15.80 -1.37
N ASP A 45 7.65 15.69 -2.70
CA ASP A 45 6.62 15.14 -3.60
C ASP A 45 6.82 13.65 -3.90
N VAL A 46 7.53 12.93 -3.03
CA VAL A 46 7.62 11.47 -3.07
C VAL A 46 7.18 10.90 -1.73
N PHE A 47 6.09 10.13 -1.79
CA PHE A 47 5.57 9.35 -0.69
C PHE A 47 6.10 7.92 -0.75
N VAL A 48 6.60 7.43 0.37
CA VAL A 48 7.03 6.04 0.54
C VAL A 48 6.26 5.45 1.72
N ALA A 49 5.79 4.21 1.57
CA ALA A 49 5.12 3.48 2.63
C ALA A 49 5.50 2.00 2.56
N GLY A 50 5.36 1.30 3.69
CA GLY A 50 5.43 -0.16 3.75
C GLY A 50 4.20 -0.70 4.43
N ASP A 51 3.67 -1.81 3.90
CA ASP A 51 2.49 -2.52 4.43
C ASP A 51 1.26 -1.61 4.65
N LEU A 52 1.08 -0.62 3.78
CA LEU A 52 -0.07 0.29 3.81
C LEU A 52 -1.11 -0.18 2.79
N LEU A 53 -2.36 -0.35 3.22
CA LEU A 53 -3.45 -0.74 2.33
C LEU A 53 -3.68 0.30 1.23
N TRP A 54 -3.50 -0.11 -0.02
CA TRP A 54 -3.83 0.65 -1.22
C TRP A 54 -5.18 0.20 -1.80
N TYR A 55 -6.08 1.16 -1.96
CA TYR A 55 -7.38 1.03 -2.62
C TYR A 55 -7.36 1.74 -3.99
N PRO A 56 -7.27 1.00 -5.11
CA PRO A 56 -7.24 1.60 -6.44
C PRO A 56 -8.61 2.04 -6.97
N VAL A 57 -9.72 1.57 -6.38
CA VAL A 57 -11.08 1.81 -6.91
C VAL A 57 -12.00 2.34 -5.81
N GLU A 58 -12.51 3.56 -5.99
CA GLU A 58 -13.57 4.11 -5.14
C GLU A 58 -14.86 3.29 -5.31
N GLY A 59 -15.56 3.05 -4.21
CA GLY A 59 -16.79 2.27 -4.15
C GLY A 59 -16.57 0.78 -3.86
N SER A 60 -15.32 0.32 -3.72
CA SER A 60 -15.01 -1.07 -3.37
C SER A 60 -13.89 -1.17 -2.35
N ASN A 61 -14.23 -1.54 -1.11
CA ASN A 61 -13.25 -1.79 -0.06
C ASN A 61 -12.63 -3.20 -0.10
N THR A 62 -13.01 -4.01 -1.10
CA THR A 62 -12.50 -5.38 -1.29
C THR A 62 -11.42 -5.46 -2.35
N ILE A 63 -11.37 -4.51 -3.29
CA ILE A 63 -10.27 -4.36 -4.25
C ILE A 63 -9.18 -3.55 -3.55
N ARG A 64 -8.21 -4.25 -2.95
CA ARG A 64 -7.10 -3.64 -2.23
C ARG A 64 -5.87 -4.55 -2.21
N SER A 65 -4.71 -3.96 -1.94
CA SER A 65 -3.46 -4.66 -1.70
C SER A 65 -2.62 -3.91 -0.68
N ALA A 66 -1.81 -4.60 0.12
CA ALA A 66 -0.74 -3.99 0.94
C ALA A 66 0.61 -4.45 0.38
N PRO A 67 1.28 -3.62 -0.45
CA PRO A 67 2.66 -3.89 -0.84
C PRO A 67 3.60 -3.81 0.35
N ASP A 68 4.60 -4.69 0.41
CA ASP A 68 5.63 -4.65 1.46
C ASP A 68 6.37 -3.30 1.49
N ALA A 69 6.64 -2.73 0.31
CA ALA A 69 6.99 -1.32 0.18
C ALA A 69 6.42 -0.75 -1.11
N MET A 70 6.08 0.53 -1.10
CA MET A 70 5.63 1.25 -2.28
C MET A 70 6.18 2.67 -2.33
N VAL A 71 6.36 3.17 -3.56
CA VAL A 71 6.78 4.55 -3.85
C VAL A 71 5.74 5.19 -4.74
N VAL A 72 5.34 6.41 -4.36
CA VAL A 72 4.39 7.23 -5.11
C VAL A 72 5.00 8.59 -5.40
N PHE A 73 5.31 8.82 -6.67
CA PHE A 73 5.77 10.11 -7.18
C PHE A 73 4.61 11.08 -7.39
N GLY A 74 4.83 12.35 -7.10
CA GLY A 74 3.83 13.41 -7.20
C GLY A 74 2.87 13.47 -6.01
N ARG A 75 3.17 12.76 -4.91
CA ARG A 75 2.38 12.75 -3.68
C ARG A 75 3.22 13.22 -2.49
N PRO A 76 2.66 14.09 -1.63
CA PRO A 76 3.41 14.59 -0.49
C PRO A 76 3.64 13.50 0.55
N LYS A 77 4.74 13.64 1.29
CA LYS A 77 4.99 12.92 2.54
C LYS A 77 3.84 13.18 3.54
N GLY A 78 3.68 12.27 4.51
CA GLY A 78 2.70 12.37 5.58
C GLY A 78 2.02 11.05 5.90
N ASP A 79 1.49 10.96 7.11
CA ASP A 79 0.86 9.75 7.63
C ASP A 79 -0.51 9.53 7.02
N ARG A 80 -0.82 8.26 6.76
CA ARG A 80 -2.10 7.79 6.21
C ARG A 80 -2.48 6.49 6.89
N GLY A 81 -3.77 6.31 7.18
CA GLY A 81 -4.29 5.01 7.60
C GLY A 81 -4.36 4.02 6.43
N SER A 82 -4.74 4.52 5.25
CA SER A 82 -4.78 3.78 3.99
C SER A 82 -4.52 4.72 2.81
N TYR A 83 -4.00 4.18 1.70
CA TYR A 83 -3.80 4.91 0.46
C TYR A 83 -5.02 4.73 -0.46
N GLN A 84 -5.95 5.70 -0.39
CA GLN A 84 -7.17 5.72 -1.20
C GLN A 84 -6.92 6.54 -2.47
N GLN A 85 -6.75 5.88 -3.62
CA GLN A 85 -6.20 6.50 -4.83
C GLN A 85 -6.98 7.75 -5.31
N TRP A 86 -8.30 7.76 -5.18
CA TRP A 86 -9.15 8.90 -5.54
C TRP A 86 -8.96 10.12 -4.64
N ARG A 87 -8.45 9.93 -3.40
CA ARG A 87 -8.04 11.03 -2.51
C ARG A 87 -6.61 11.50 -2.79
N GLU A 88 -5.90 10.81 -3.68
CA GLU A 88 -4.49 11.01 -3.98
C GLU A 88 -4.29 11.45 -5.43
N ASN A 89 -5.19 12.29 -5.94
CA ASN A 89 -5.20 12.79 -7.33
C ASN A 89 -5.21 11.66 -8.39
N ASP A 90 -5.81 10.52 -8.03
CA ASP A 90 -5.85 9.31 -8.87
C ASP A 90 -4.47 8.73 -9.24
N ILE A 91 -3.44 9.07 -8.48
CA ILE A 91 -2.07 8.58 -8.70
C ILE A 91 -1.89 7.23 -8.01
N PRO A 92 -1.64 6.12 -8.75
CA PRO A 92 -1.30 4.84 -8.14
C PRO A 92 0.18 4.82 -7.72
N PRO A 93 0.60 3.92 -6.80
CA PRO A 93 2.01 3.63 -6.61
C PRO A 93 2.66 3.18 -7.92
N GLN A 94 3.78 3.82 -8.30
CA GLN A 94 4.51 3.48 -9.53
C GLN A 94 5.58 2.42 -9.31
N VAL A 95 6.02 2.24 -8.07
CA VAL A 95 6.97 1.19 -7.69
C VAL A 95 6.42 0.46 -6.49
N VAL A 96 6.42 -0.87 -6.57
CA VAL A 96 6.04 -1.76 -5.47
C VAL A 96 7.12 -2.82 -5.30
N PHE A 97 7.39 -3.18 -4.05
CA PHE A 97 8.28 -4.27 -3.66
C PHE A 97 7.49 -5.32 -2.89
N GLU A 98 7.87 -6.58 -3.10
CA GLU A 98 7.29 -7.75 -2.48
C GLU A 98 8.43 -8.67 -2.04
N ILE A 99 8.54 -8.92 -0.75
CA ILE A 99 9.65 -9.62 -0.11
C ILE A 99 9.24 -11.05 0.17
N LEU A 100 9.98 -11.97 -0.44
CA LEU A 100 9.73 -13.40 -0.27
C LEU A 100 9.98 -13.85 1.17
N SER A 101 8.97 -14.46 1.76
CA SER A 101 9.08 -15.27 2.97
C SER A 101 9.13 -16.77 2.61
N PRO A 102 9.58 -17.66 3.51
CA PRO A 102 9.44 -19.11 3.33
C PRO A 102 7.99 -19.60 3.23
N GLY A 103 7.03 -18.80 3.75
CA GLY A 103 5.59 -19.08 3.71
C GLY A 103 4.94 -18.70 2.38
N ASN A 104 5.56 -17.78 1.61
CA ASN A 104 5.02 -17.33 0.33
C ASN A 104 4.95 -18.48 -0.67
N ARG A 105 3.73 -18.81 -1.07
CA ARG A 105 3.51 -19.76 -2.18
C ARG A 105 3.76 -19.02 -3.49
N MET A 106 4.54 -19.61 -4.37
CA MET A 106 4.87 -19.04 -5.69
C MET A 106 3.64 -18.60 -6.50
N GLY A 107 2.49 -19.25 -6.29
CA GLY A 107 1.21 -18.87 -6.91
C GLY A 107 0.58 -17.58 -6.38
N GLU A 108 0.80 -17.19 -5.13
CA GLU A 108 0.32 -15.92 -4.56
C GLU A 108 1.18 -14.76 -5.04
N MET A 109 2.50 -14.95 -5.10
CA MET A 109 3.45 -14.00 -5.68
C MET A 109 3.14 -13.69 -7.14
N ASN A 110 2.81 -14.71 -7.95
CA ASN A 110 2.48 -14.53 -9.36
C ASN A 110 1.17 -13.75 -9.58
N LYS A 111 0.25 -13.71 -8.60
CA LYS A 111 -0.96 -12.87 -8.69
C LYS A 111 -0.63 -11.39 -8.49
N LYS A 112 0.43 -11.07 -7.76
CA LYS A 112 0.88 -9.68 -7.50
C LYS A 112 1.60 -9.04 -8.70
N LEU A 113 1.99 -9.83 -9.70
CA LEU A 113 2.69 -9.37 -10.91
C LEU A 113 1.74 -9.07 -12.10
N LYS A 114 0.43 -9.28 -11.93
CA LYS A 114 -0.59 -9.05 -12.96
C LYS A 114 -1.43 -7.83 -12.60
#